data_AF-A0ABD5Y7D0-F1
#
_entry.id   AF-A0ABD5Y7D0-F1
#
_cell.length_a   1.000
_cell.length_b   1.000
_cell.length_c   1.000
_cell.angle_alpha   90.00
_cell.angle_beta   90.00
_cell.angle_gamma   90.00
#
_symmetry.space_group_name_H-M   'P 1'
#
loop_
_entity.id
_entity.type
_entity.pdbx_description
1 polymer ?
#
loop_
_entity_poly.entity_id
_entity_poly.type
_entity_poly.pdbx_seq_one_letter_code
_entity_poly.pdbx_strand_id
1 'polypeptide(L)'
;MTPTLPGDADEWADQLQAKLNDREAFTEAAAGFDATFRFDILPDERYDGNPITLTVVITDGACVAARGSDPNAEYDFGLRGPYAAWVDLLEDEIEVTEAVMGGAFEFEGSEMRLLNRREAVTELVRAAQSVDTEYAY
;
A
#
# COMPACT_ATOMS: atom_id res chain seq x y z
N MET A 1 3.87 17.60 -5.21
CA MET A 1 2.76 18.44 -4.73
C MET A 1 1.97 17.58 -3.77
N THR A 2 0.77 17.94 -3.34
CA THR A 2 -0.09 16.97 -2.62
C THR A 2 -0.85 16.17 -3.68
N PRO A 3 -0.61 14.86 -3.86
CA PRO A 3 -1.30 14.04 -4.84
C PRO A 3 -2.77 13.88 -4.47
N THR A 4 -3.66 13.94 -5.46
CA THR A 4 -5.08 13.62 -5.26
C THR A 4 -5.35 12.18 -5.69
N LEU A 5 -5.63 11.28 -4.74
CA LEU A 5 -6.12 9.94 -5.08
C LEU A 5 -7.61 10.02 -5.47
N PRO A 6 -8.06 9.23 -6.46
CA PRO A 6 -7.29 8.27 -7.26
C PRO A 6 -6.53 8.87 -8.47
N GLY A 7 -6.71 10.15 -8.79
CA GLY A 7 -6.24 10.77 -10.04
C GLY A 7 -4.72 10.80 -10.25
N ASP A 8 -3.97 10.97 -9.16
CA ASP A 8 -2.51 11.13 -9.14
C ASP A 8 -1.81 9.92 -8.49
N ALA A 9 -2.33 8.71 -8.71
CA ALA A 9 -1.85 7.49 -8.06
C ALA A 9 -0.35 7.21 -8.28
N ASP A 10 0.19 7.54 -9.45
CA ASP A 10 1.62 7.41 -9.72
C ASP A 10 2.46 8.39 -8.89
N GLU A 11 2.02 9.66 -8.75
CA GLU A 11 2.72 10.65 -7.90
C GLU A 11 2.63 10.26 -6.42
N TRP A 12 1.47 9.74 -5.99
CA TRP A 12 1.31 9.22 -4.64
C TRP A 12 2.28 8.07 -4.36
N ALA A 13 2.42 7.14 -5.31
CA ALA A 13 3.31 5.99 -5.16
C ALA A 13 4.79 6.42 -5.13
N ASP A 14 5.21 7.38 -5.97
CA ASP A 14 6.55 7.95 -5.91
C ASP A 14 6.84 8.59 -4.53
N GLN A 15 5.85 9.25 -3.92
CA GLN A 15 5.99 9.79 -2.55
C GLN A 15 6.05 8.71 -1.48
N LEU A 16 5.24 7.65 -1.60
CA LEU A 16 5.33 6.49 -0.72
C LEU A 16 6.75 5.88 -0.78
N GLN A 17 7.30 5.68 -1.97
CA GLN A 17 8.67 5.18 -2.13
C GLN A 17 9.69 6.07 -1.41
N ALA A 18 9.58 7.39 -1.57
CA ALA A 18 10.47 8.32 -0.90
C ALA A 18 10.33 8.25 0.64
N LYS A 19 9.11 8.22 1.16
CA LYS A 19 8.83 8.12 2.60
C LYS A 19 9.34 6.82 3.22
N LEU A 20 9.21 5.69 2.51
CA LEU A 20 9.74 4.41 2.96
C LEU A 20 11.27 4.46 3.09
N ASN A 21 11.95 4.97 2.07
CA ASN A 21 13.42 5.02 2.04
C ASN A 21 14.03 6.07 2.99
N ASP A 22 13.26 7.09 3.39
CA ASP A 22 13.68 8.08 4.39
C ASP A 22 13.52 7.58 5.84
N ARG A 23 12.81 6.46 6.04
CA ARG A 23 12.57 5.86 7.36
C ARG A 23 13.64 4.83 7.70
N GLU A 24 14.48 5.16 8.67
CA GLU A 24 15.46 4.23 9.25
C GLU A 24 14.76 2.97 9.82
N ALA A 25 13.65 3.16 10.55
CA ALA A 25 12.86 2.06 11.11
C ALA A 25 12.34 1.07 10.04
N PHE A 26 11.93 1.58 8.87
CA PHE A 26 11.53 0.72 7.76
C PHE A 26 12.74 -0.03 7.20
N THR A 27 13.84 0.68 6.96
CA THR A 27 15.07 0.09 6.40
C THR A 27 15.60 -1.05 7.26
N GLU A 28 15.64 -0.86 8.59
CA GLU A 28 16.06 -1.89 9.53
C GLU A 28 15.10 -3.07 9.57
N ALA A 29 13.79 -2.82 9.65
CA ALA A 29 12.78 -3.86 9.76
C ALA A 29 12.66 -4.70 8.46
N ALA A 30 12.89 -4.08 7.31
CA ALA A 30 12.84 -4.71 6.00
C ALA A 30 14.20 -5.30 5.55
N ALA A 31 15.24 -5.25 6.38
CA ALA A 31 16.53 -5.85 6.05
C ALA A 31 16.40 -7.37 5.76
N GLY A 32 17.02 -7.81 4.66
CA GLY A 32 16.89 -9.17 4.16
C GLY A 32 15.46 -9.60 3.81
N PHE A 33 14.55 -8.66 3.56
CA PHE A 33 13.20 -8.92 3.09
C PHE A 33 13.05 -8.47 1.64
N ASP A 34 12.81 -9.45 0.77
CA ASP A 34 12.47 -9.21 -0.63
C ASP A 34 11.01 -9.59 -0.82
N ALA A 35 10.22 -8.64 -1.30
CA ALA A 35 8.81 -8.85 -1.54
C ALA A 35 8.24 -7.82 -2.53
N THR A 36 7.25 -8.26 -3.31
CA THR A 36 6.42 -7.40 -4.14
C THR A 36 5.00 -7.37 -3.59
N PHE A 37 4.52 -6.16 -3.27
CA PHE A 37 3.14 -5.91 -2.83
C PHE A 37 2.34 -5.32 -3.99
N ARG A 38 1.16 -5.88 -4.28
CA ARG A 38 0.17 -5.30 -5.18
C ARG A 38 -0.97 -4.69 -4.38
N PHE A 39 -1.25 -3.42 -4.62
CA PHE A 39 -2.37 -2.70 -4.02
C PHE A 39 -3.39 -2.39 -5.10
N ASP A 40 -4.62 -2.84 -4.90
CA ASP A 40 -5.72 -2.61 -5.84
C ASP A 40 -6.83 -1.77 -5.18
N ILE A 41 -7.00 -0.56 -5.69
CA ILE A 41 -8.07 0.37 -5.32
C ILE A 41 -9.23 0.14 -6.28
N LEU A 42 -10.32 -0.44 -5.77
CA LEU A 42 -11.51 -0.77 -6.55
C LEU A 42 -12.52 0.37 -6.51
N PRO A 43 -13.29 0.57 -7.60
CA PRO A 43 -14.47 1.42 -7.57
C PRO A 43 -15.53 0.93 -6.59
N ASP A 44 -16.28 1.87 -6.04
CA ASP A 44 -17.35 1.71 -5.07
C ASP A 44 -18.42 2.81 -5.25
N GLU A 45 -19.22 3.10 -4.22
CA GLU A 45 -20.24 4.16 -4.28
C GLU A 45 -19.66 5.59 -4.33
N ARG A 46 -18.44 5.82 -3.84
CA ARG A 46 -17.75 7.12 -3.87
C ARG A 46 -16.96 7.29 -5.16
N TYR A 47 -16.34 6.21 -5.64
CA TYR A 47 -15.48 6.20 -6.81
C TYR A 47 -16.01 5.26 -7.89
N ASP A 48 -16.49 5.78 -9.03
CA ASP A 48 -17.04 4.96 -10.14
C ASP A 48 -16.06 4.75 -11.31
N GLY A 49 -14.78 5.07 -11.11
CA GLY A 49 -13.75 4.95 -12.14
C GLY A 49 -13.23 3.52 -12.36
N ASN A 50 -12.13 3.40 -13.10
CA ASN A 50 -11.48 2.10 -13.31
C ASN A 50 -10.64 1.70 -12.09
N PRO A 51 -10.51 0.40 -11.78
CA PRO A 51 -9.57 -0.05 -10.75
C PRO A 51 -8.16 0.51 -10.98
N ILE A 52 -7.53 0.94 -9.90
CA ILE A 52 -6.13 1.37 -9.89
C ILE A 52 -5.32 0.31 -9.21
N THR A 53 -4.25 -0.09 -9.88
CA THR A 53 -3.24 -0.98 -9.34
C THR A 53 -1.99 -0.15 -9.04
N LEU A 54 -1.34 -0.44 -7.92
CA LEU A 54 -0.01 0.04 -7.57
C LEU A 54 0.84 -1.17 -7.18
N THR A 55 2.12 -1.14 -7.50
CA THR A 55 3.06 -2.19 -7.09
C THR A 55 4.18 -1.57 -6.28
N VAL A 56 4.42 -2.09 -5.07
CA VAL A 56 5.53 -1.71 -4.20
C VAL A 56 6.52 -2.86 -4.11
N VAL A 57 7.75 -2.63 -4.56
CA VAL A 57 8.83 -3.62 -4.58
C VAL A 57 9.84 -3.27 -3.50
N ILE A 58 10.02 -4.20 -2.56
CA ILE A 58 11.02 -4.13 -1.49
C ILE A 58 12.16 -5.08 -1.83
N THR A 59 13.39 -4.60 -1.69
CA THR A 59 14.61 -5.40 -1.83
C THR A 59 15.61 -5.00 -0.75
N ASP A 60 16.03 -5.96 0.05
CA ASP A 60 17.01 -5.81 1.15
C ASP A 60 16.88 -4.49 1.95
N GLY A 61 15.67 -4.19 2.43
CA GLY A 61 15.40 -3.01 3.25
C GLY A 61 15.05 -1.73 2.49
N ALA A 62 15.10 -1.72 1.16
CA ALA A 62 14.78 -0.54 0.35
C ALA A 62 13.54 -0.75 -0.52
N CYS A 63 12.72 0.30 -0.65
CA CYS A 63 11.70 0.36 -1.67
C CYS A 63 12.33 0.80 -3.00
N VAL A 64 12.42 -0.12 -3.96
CA VAL A 64 13.07 0.13 -5.26
C VAL A 64 12.10 0.61 -6.33
N ALA A 65 10.80 0.34 -6.17
CA ALA A 65 9.73 0.87 -7.02
C ALA A 65 8.41 0.92 -6.26
N ALA A 66 7.64 2.00 -6.44
CA ALA A 66 6.24 2.08 -6.06
C ALA A 66 5.45 2.73 -7.21
N ARG A 67 4.83 1.94 -8.10
CA ARG A 67 4.05 2.38 -9.28
C ARG A 67 3.58 1.18 -10.10
N GLY A 68 2.68 1.39 -11.06
CA GLY A 68 2.46 0.45 -12.16
C GLY A 68 1.02 -0.03 -12.35
N SER A 69 0.66 -0.27 -13.60
CA SER A 69 -0.70 -0.56 -14.08
C SER A 69 -0.86 -1.96 -14.68
N ASP A 70 0.09 -2.87 -14.48
CA ASP A 70 -0.01 -4.25 -14.98
C ASP A 70 -0.72 -5.15 -13.95
N PRO A 71 -1.99 -5.52 -14.16
CA PRO A 71 -2.72 -6.40 -13.25
C PRO A 71 -2.18 -7.83 -13.25
N ASN A 72 -1.35 -8.22 -14.23
CA ASN A 72 -0.78 -9.56 -14.35
C ASN A 72 0.67 -9.64 -13.84
N ALA A 73 1.22 -8.55 -13.32
CA ALA A 73 2.53 -8.59 -12.69
C ALA A 73 2.53 -9.63 -11.56
N GLU A 74 3.64 -10.37 -11.40
CA GLU A 74 3.80 -11.29 -10.27
C GLU A 74 4.00 -10.49 -8.97
N TYR A 75 3.37 -10.94 -7.89
CA TYR A 75 3.48 -10.33 -6.57
C TYR A 75 3.47 -11.42 -5.48
N ASP A 76 4.09 -11.11 -4.33
CA ASP A 76 4.11 -11.99 -3.16
C ASP A 76 2.89 -11.77 -2.26
N PHE A 77 2.42 -10.51 -2.21
CA PHE A 77 1.30 -10.09 -1.37
C PHE A 77 0.36 -9.18 -2.13
N GLY A 78 -0.95 -9.44 -2.05
CA GLY A 78 -2.00 -8.61 -2.63
C GLY A 78 -2.87 -8.02 -1.52
N LEU A 79 -3.21 -6.74 -1.64
CA LEU A 79 -4.26 -6.11 -0.84
C LEU A 79 -5.20 -5.38 -1.79
N ARG A 80 -6.48 -5.79 -1.78
CA ARG A 80 -7.50 -5.25 -2.68
C ARG A 80 -8.74 -4.86 -1.91
N GLY A 81 -9.30 -3.69 -2.21
CA GLY A 81 -10.52 -3.23 -1.55
C GLY A 81 -11.14 -2.00 -2.20
N PRO A 82 -12.34 -1.61 -1.76
CA PRO A 82 -13.04 -0.44 -2.27
C PRO A 82 -12.29 0.85 -1.90
N TYR A 83 -12.44 1.88 -2.72
CA TYR A 83 -11.81 3.18 -2.52
C TYR A 83 -12.05 3.75 -1.12
N ALA A 84 -13.27 3.70 -0.59
CA ALA A 84 -13.59 4.19 0.75
C ALA A 84 -12.75 3.50 1.85
N ALA A 85 -12.52 2.19 1.75
CA ALA A 85 -11.68 1.47 2.72
C ALA A 85 -10.20 1.89 2.63
N TRP A 86 -9.72 2.22 1.42
CA TRP A 86 -8.38 2.79 1.25
C TRP A 86 -8.26 4.17 1.87
N VAL A 87 -9.27 5.03 1.71
CA VAL A 87 -9.31 6.34 2.38
C VAL A 87 -9.26 6.15 3.89
N ASP A 88 -10.14 5.32 4.46
CA ASP A 88 -10.18 5.08 5.91
C ASP A 88 -8.83 4.53 6.45
N LEU A 89 -8.17 3.64 5.69
CA LEU A 89 -6.85 3.12 6.07
C LEU A 89 -5.76 4.22 6.06
N LEU A 90 -5.74 5.04 5.01
CA LEU A 90 -4.73 6.07 4.81
C LEU A 90 -4.92 7.27 5.75
N GLU A 91 -6.15 7.54 6.18
CA GLU A 91 -6.48 8.52 7.23
C GLU A 91 -6.29 7.96 8.66
N ASP A 92 -5.87 6.70 8.80
CA ASP A 92 -5.69 6.00 10.10
C ASP A 92 -7.00 5.88 10.91
N GLU A 93 -8.15 5.85 10.22
CA GLU A 93 -9.48 5.63 10.82
C GLU A 93 -9.78 4.14 11.04
N ILE A 94 -9.11 3.25 10.31
CA ILE A 94 -9.17 1.79 10.49
C ILE A 94 -7.78 1.15 10.44
N GLU A 95 -7.51 0.22 11.37
CA GLU A 95 -6.27 -0.57 11.32
C GLU A 95 -6.32 -1.60 10.18
N VAL A 96 -5.20 -1.78 9.48
CA VAL A 96 -5.11 -2.75 8.35
C VAL A 96 -5.57 -4.16 8.71
N THR A 97 -5.26 -4.63 9.93
CA THR A 97 -5.64 -5.97 10.38
C THR A 97 -7.15 -6.08 10.57
N GLU A 98 -7.78 -5.05 11.15
CA GLU A 98 -9.23 -5.00 11.34
C GLU A 98 -9.95 -4.94 10.00
N ALA A 99 -9.46 -4.13 9.06
CA ALA A 99 -10.02 -4.01 7.72
C ALA A 99 -9.96 -5.33 6.93
N VAL A 100 -8.87 -6.11 7.06
CA VAL A 100 -8.77 -7.45 6.47
C VAL A 100 -9.70 -8.44 7.17
N MET A 101 -9.69 -8.52 8.51
CA MET A 101 -10.55 -9.46 9.26
C MET A 101 -12.04 -9.16 9.08
N GLY A 102 -12.40 -7.89 8.94
CA GLY A 102 -13.76 -7.43 8.66
C GLY A 102 -14.21 -7.65 7.22
N GLY A 103 -13.29 -8.05 6.33
CA GLY A 103 -13.57 -8.28 4.92
C GLY A 103 -13.69 -7.01 4.07
N ALA A 104 -13.26 -5.85 4.59
CA ALA A 104 -13.16 -4.62 3.81
C ALA A 104 -12.02 -4.72 2.78
N PHE A 105 -10.91 -5.35 3.17
CA PHE A 105 -9.84 -5.74 2.25
C PHE A 105 -9.78 -7.25 2.05
N GLU A 106 -9.62 -7.66 0.80
CA GLU A 106 -9.17 -8.99 0.43
C GLU A 106 -7.63 -9.02 0.44
N PHE A 107 -7.07 -9.94 1.21
CA PHE A 107 -5.63 -10.16 1.30
C PHE A 107 -5.23 -11.46 0.60
N GLU A 108 -4.16 -11.39 -0.19
CA GLU A 108 -3.54 -12.54 -0.86
C GLU A 108 -2.08 -12.66 -0.43
N GLY A 109 -1.60 -13.90 -0.23
CA GLY A 109 -0.20 -14.18 0.10
C GLY A 109 -0.03 -14.99 1.39
N SER A 110 1.23 -15.19 1.81
CA SER A 110 1.53 -16.00 2.99
C SER A 110 1.42 -15.19 4.28
N GLU A 111 0.35 -15.42 5.05
CA GLU A 111 0.15 -14.84 6.38
C GLU A 111 1.35 -15.09 7.31
N MET A 112 1.90 -16.31 7.30
CA MET A 112 3.08 -16.65 8.12
C MET A 112 4.31 -15.81 7.75
N ARG A 113 4.55 -15.53 6.47
CA ARG A 113 5.64 -14.64 6.06
C ARG A 113 5.40 -13.21 6.52
N LEU A 114 4.15 -12.74 6.39
CA LEU A 114 3.77 -11.38 6.79
C LEU A 114 3.90 -11.20 8.31
N LEU A 115 3.48 -12.18 9.11
CA LEU A 115 3.67 -12.20 10.56
C LEU A 115 5.16 -12.17 10.96
N ASN A 116 6.01 -12.90 10.24
CA ASN A 116 7.46 -12.87 10.46
C ASN A 116 8.10 -11.52 10.06
N ARG A 117 7.40 -10.69 9.28
CA ARG A 117 7.85 -9.37 8.80
C ARG A 117 6.93 -8.25 9.27
N ARG A 118 6.20 -8.46 10.37
CA ARG A 118 5.18 -7.53 10.89
C ARG A 118 5.70 -6.11 11.08
N GLU A 119 6.94 -5.93 11.54
CA GLU A 119 7.51 -4.61 11.77
C GLU A 119 7.72 -3.84 10.46
N ALA A 120 8.20 -4.52 9.41
CA ALA A 120 8.34 -3.93 8.08
C ALA A 120 6.98 -3.57 7.47
N VAL A 121 5.97 -4.41 7.68
CA VAL A 121 4.60 -4.16 7.20
C VAL A 121 3.97 -2.98 7.95
N THR A 122 4.13 -2.90 9.27
CA THR A 122 3.67 -1.76 10.07
C THR A 122 4.33 -0.47 9.61
N GLU A 123 5.64 -0.46 9.37
CA GLU A 123 6.32 0.72 8.86
C GLU A 123 5.90 1.07 7.42
N LEU A 124 5.55 0.06 6.60
CA LEU A 124 4.97 0.31 5.28
C LEU A 124 3.63 1.04 5.38
N VAL A 125 2.72 0.56 6.23
CA VAL A 125 1.41 1.18 6.42
C VAL A 125 1.57 2.61 6.96
N ARG A 126 2.42 2.80 7.97
CA ARG A 126 2.71 4.12 8.52
C ARG A 126 3.32 5.07 7.49
N ALA A 127 4.13 4.55 6.56
CA ALA A 127 4.68 5.35 5.47
C ALA A 127 3.58 5.81 4.52
N ALA A 128 2.68 4.91 4.13
CA ALA A 128 1.50 5.23 3.31
C ALA A 128 0.60 6.28 3.96
N GLN A 129 0.28 6.12 5.25
CA GLN A 129 -0.50 7.10 6.03
C GLN A 129 0.20 8.46 6.20
N SER A 130 1.53 8.51 6.02
CA SER A 130 2.31 9.76 6.13
C SER A 130 2.53 10.49 4.80
N VAL A 131 1.99 9.95 3.70
CA VAL A 131 1.92 10.66 2.42
C VAL A 131 0.79 11.67 2.55
N ASP A 132 1.12 12.96 2.45
CA ASP A 132 0.10 14.01 2.40
C ASP A 132 -0.77 13.75 1.15
N THR A 133 -2.03 13.39 1.34
CA THR A 133 -2.91 12.89 0.29
C THR A 133 -4.22 13.66 0.31
N GLU A 134 -4.68 14.11 -0.86
CA GLU A 134 -6.05 14.57 -1.05
C GLU A 134 -6.90 13.45 -1.64
N TYR A 135 -8.18 13.41 -1.29
CA TYR A 135 -9.14 12.41 -1.75
C TYR A 135 -10.20 13.09 -2.61
N ALA A 136 -10.36 12.64 -3.86
CA ALA A 136 -11.25 13.29 -4.82
C ALA A 136 -12.75 13.12 -4.52
N TYR A 137 -13.13 12.11 -3.72
CA TYR A 137 -14.51 11.66 -3.49
C TYR A 137 -14.80 11.37 -2.02
#